data_AF-A0AAT9I0C4-F1
#
_entry.id   AF-A0AAT9I0C4-F1
#
_cell.length_a   1.000
_cell.length_b   1.000
_cell.length_c   1.000
_cell.angle_alpha   90.00
_cell.angle_beta   90.00
_cell.angle_gamma   90.00
#
_symmetry.space_group_name_H-M   'P 1'
#
loop_
_entity.id
_entity.type
_entity.pdbx_description
1 polymer ?
#
loop_
_entity_poly.entity_id
_entity_poly.type
_entity_poly.pdbx_seq_one_letter_code
_entity_poly.pdbx_strand_id
1 'polypeptide(L)'
;MLVTGVVVYVLWTGSLLMMFGLPSQLTFTLYFAPPAVITYYGAQRSRRNERRWNLTQWALWVRYMTLGHRPVINGGRRAAERHEWMPLRARLGERAEAFVELPGMGAFENALGKDAPRPTAGRAVPFDSKTRLYGPDAVYRARKRTGSKPQ
;
A
#
# COMPACT_ATOMS: atom_id res chain seq x y z
N MET A 1 9.56 12.98 2.27
CA MET A 1 8.46 13.82 2.82
C MET A 1 8.24 15.06 1.98
N LEU A 2 9.30 15.80 1.59
CA LEU A 2 9.16 16.97 0.71
C LEU A 2 8.51 16.64 -0.64
N VAL A 3 8.97 15.62 -1.35
CA VAL A 3 8.43 15.27 -2.69
C VAL A 3 6.93 14.92 -2.63
N THR A 4 6.51 14.09 -1.68
CA THR A 4 5.09 13.74 -1.50
C THR A 4 4.25 14.95 -1.08
N GLY A 5 4.78 15.82 -0.21
CA GLY A 5 4.12 17.07 0.18
C GLY A 5 3.94 18.02 -0.99
N VAL A 6 4.95 18.16 -1.85
CA VAL A 6 4.89 18.98 -3.07
C VAL A 6 3.84 18.45 -4.05
N VAL A 7 3.80 17.13 -4.29
CA VAL A 7 2.79 16.53 -5.18
C VAL A 7 1.37 16.80 -4.67
N VAL A 8 1.13 16.60 -3.37
CA VAL A 8 -0.19 16.87 -2.77
C VAL A 8 -0.53 18.35 -2.83
N TYR A 9 0.44 19.23 -2.58
CA TYR A 9 0.27 20.67 -2.68
C TYR A 9 -0.13 21.08 -4.11
N VAL A 10 0.63 20.65 -5.12
CA VAL A 10 0.38 20.97 -6.53
C VAL A 10 -0.99 20.46 -7.00
N LEU A 11 -1.35 19.22 -6.65
CA LEU A 11 -2.67 18.68 -7.00
C LEU A 11 -3.79 19.49 -6.35
N TRP A 12 -3.63 19.85 -5.07
CA TRP A 12 -4.63 20.61 -4.34
C TRP A 12 -4.80 22.04 -4.86
N THR A 13 -3.70 22.79 -4.95
CA THR A 13 -3.72 24.17 -5.44
C THR A 13 -4.13 24.20 -6.91
N GLY A 14 -3.71 23.22 -7.71
CA GLY A 14 -4.13 23.08 -9.11
C GLY A 14 -5.64 22.87 -9.24
N SER A 15 -6.23 21.97 -8.44
CA SER A 15 -7.68 21.75 -8.42
C SER A 15 -8.44 23.00 -7.97
N LEU A 16 -7.98 23.70 -6.92
CA LEU A 16 -8.61 24.94 -6.48
C LEU A 16 -8.50 26.05 -7.53
N LEU A 17 -7.38 26.14 -8.23
CA LEU A 17 -7.16 27.15 -9.27
C LEU A 17 -8.05 26.90 -10.49
N MET A 18 -8.31 25.62 -10.82
CA MET A 18 -9.31 25.26 -11.83
C MET A 18 -10.74 25.61 -11.41
N MET A 19 -11.10 25.49 -10.13
CA MET A 19 -12.47 25.74 -9.65
C MET A 19 -12.76 27.21 -9.36
N PHE A 20 -11.80 27.92 -8.73
CA PHE A 20 -12.01 29.25 -8.16
C PHE A 20 -11.11 30.33 -8.78
N GLY A 21 -10.16 29.96 -9.64
CA GLY A 21 -9.20 30.91 -10.21
C GLY A 21 -8.17 31.41 -9.19
N LEU A 22 -7.55 32.55 -9.46
CA LEU A 22 -6.52 33.14 -8.60
C LEU A 22 -7.04 33.41 -7.17
N PRO A 23 -6.19 33.23 -6.14
CA PRO A 23 -6.61 33.39 -4.76
C PRO A 23 -7.02 34.85 -4.47
N SER A 24 -8.24 35.02 -3.97
CA SER A 24 -8.72 36.28 -3.36
C SER A 24 -8.50 36.22 -1.85
N GLN A 25 -8.64 37.34 -1.14
CA GLN A 25 -8.45 37.41 0.31
C GLN A 25 -9.28 36.36 1.09
N LEU A 26 -10.46 35.99 0.57
CA LEU A 26 -11.33 34.97 1.16
C LEU A 26 -10.89 33.54 0.83
N THR A 27 -10.45 33.27 -0.40
CA THR A 27 -10.08 31.91 -0.81
C THR A 27 -8.66 31.53 -0.40
N PHE A 28 -7.79 32.50 -0.07
CA PHE A 28 -6.40 32.26 0.33
C PHE A 28 -6.24 31.23 1.46
N THR A 29 -7.09 31.30 2.49
CA THR A 29 -7.08 30.33 3.60
C THR A 29 -7.40 28.92 3.11
N LEU A 30 -8.28 28.77 2.12
CA LEU A 30 -8.65 27.48 1.54
C LEU A 30 -7.49 26.84 0.75
N TYR A 31 -6.66 27.68 0.11
CA TYR A 31 -5.45 27.22 -0.57
C TYR A 31 -4.41 26.67 0.40
N PHE A 32 -4.32 27.23 1.61
CA PHE A 32 -3.31 26.84 2.60
C PHE A 32 -3.79 25.81 3.63
N ALA A 33 -5.10 25.69 3.83
CA ALA A 33 -5.65 24.84 4.90
C ALA A 33 -5.23 23.36 4.77
N PRO A 34 -5.28 22.71 3.61
CA PRO A 34 -4.95 21.28 3.53
C PRO A 34 -3.49 20.90 3.74
N PRO A 35 -2.48 21.60 3.18
CA PRO A 35 -1.10 21.31 3.54
C PRO A 35 -0.85 21.56 5.04
N ALA A 36 -1.50 22.55 5.65
CA ALA A 36 -1.42 22.76 7.10
C ALA A 36 -2.04 21.60 7.90
N VAL A 37 -3.25 21.16 7.53
CA VAL A 37 -3.96 20.03 8.15
C VAL A 37 -3.16 18.74 8.01
N ILE A 38 -2.66 18.43 6.82
CA ILE A 38 -1.87 17.21 6.57
C ILE A 38 -0.57 17.24 7.37
N THR A 39 0.08 18.40 7.47
CA THR A 39 1.32 18.52 8.26
C THR A 39 1.03 18.37 9.74
N TYR A 40 -0.01 19.05 10.26
CA TYR A 40 -0.38 19.00 11.67
C TYR A 40 -0.82 17.60 12.11
N TYR A 41 -1.81 17.00 11.43
CA TYR A 41 -2.30 15.67 11.78
C TYR A 41 -1.34 14.55 11.35
N GLY A 42 -0.57 14.76 10.30
CA GLY A 42 0.42 13.80 9.82
C GLY A 42 1.62 13.67 10.75
N ALA A 43 2.04 14.77 11.40
CA ALA A 43 3.13 14.77 12.38
C ALA A 43 2.74 14.13 13.72
N GLN A 44 1.45 14.01 14.02
CA GLN A 44 0.97 13.33 15.22
C GLN A 44 1.33 11.83 15.19
N ARG A 45 1.61 11.27 16.38
CA ARG A 45 1.80 9.83 16.53
C ARG A 45 0.50 9.09 16.20
N SER A 46 0.64 7.96 15.54
CA SER A 46 -0.52 7.16 15.17
C SER A 46 -1.12 6.45 16.38
N ARG A 47 -2.43 6.59 16.56
CA ARG A 47 -3.20 5.85 17.58
C ARG A 47 -3.16 4.33 17.34
N ARG A 48 -2.94 3.89 16.09
CA ARG A 48 -2.89 2.46 15.74
C ARG A 48 -1.50 1.86 15.94
N ASN A 49 -0.45 2.68 15.90
CA ASN A 49 0.93 2.23 16.10
C ASN A 49 1.76 3.38 16.66
N GLU A 50 2.05 3.32 17.95
CA GLU A 50 2.76 4.37 18.68
C GLU A 50 4.17 4.63 18.16
N ARG A 51 4.77 3.65 17.47
CA ARG A 51 6.12 3.77 16.89
C ARG A 51 6.16 4.54 15.57
N ARG A 52 5.00 4.89 14.99
CA ARG A 52 4.92 5.51 13.66
C ARG A 52 4.04 6.77 13.69
N TRP A 53 4.43 7.77 12.90
CA TRP A 53 3.59 8.95 12.67
C TRP A 53 2.42 8.62 11.72
N ASN A 54 1.34 9.38 11.84
CA ASN A 54 0.16 9.25 10.98
C ASN A 54 0.52 9.37 9.50
N LEU A 55 1.42 10.30 9.15
CA LEU A 55 1.86 10.48 7.78
C LEU A 55 2.46 9.21 7.17
N THR A 56 3.28 8.49 7.96
CA THR A 56 3.88 7.22 7.53
C THR A 56 2.81 6.12 7.39
N GLN A 57 1.84 6.09 8.30
CA GLN A 57 0.71 5.16 8.20
C GLN A 57 -0.15 5.43 6.96
N TRP A 58 -0.46 6.69 6.67
CA TRP A 58 -1.18 7.07 5.47
C TRP A 58 -0.39 6.70 4.21
N ALA A 59 0.92 6.97 4.18
CA ALA A 59 1.76 6.58 3.04
C ALA A 59 1.77 5.05 2.83
N LEU A 60 1.84 4.26 3.90
CA LEU A 60 1.75 2.80 3.82
C LEU A 60 0.38 2.34 3.35
N TRP A 61 -0.69 2.99 3.81
CA TRP A 61 -2.04 2.70 3.38
C TRP A 61 -2.26 3.04 1.90
N VAL A 62 -1.81 4.21 1.44
CA VAL A 62 -1.85 4.60 0.03
C VAL A 62 -1.04 3.61 -0.81
N ARG A 63 0.18 3.27 -0.40
CA ARG A 63 1.01 2.27 -1.08
C ARG A 63 0.33 0.90 -1.15
N TYR A 64 -0.33 0.49 -0.08
CA TYR A 64 -1.09 -0.74 -0.04
C TYR A 64 -2.29 -0.70 -1.00
N MET A 65 -2.96 0.44 -1.14
CA MET A 65 -4.06 0.59 -2.08
C MET A 65 -3.58 0.65 -3.54
N THR A 66 -2.47 1.31 -3.84
CA THR A 66 -1.97 1.45 -5.22
C THR A 66 -1.23 0.21 -5.70
N LEU A 67 -0.24 -0.25 -4.94
CA LEU A 67 0.57 -1.41 -5.33
C LEU A 67 -0.15 -2.71 -4.97
N GLY A 68 -0.75 -2.78 -3.78
CA GLY A 68 -1.38 -3.99 -3.28
C GLY A 68 -0.53 -4.83 -2.35
N HIS A 69 -1.16 -5.84 -1.77
CA HIS A 69 -0.45 -6.88 -1.05
C HIS A 69 0.26 -7.79 -2.04
N ARG A 70 1.59 -7.85 -1.95
CA ARG A 70 2.37 -8.85 -2.68
C ARG A 70 2.26 -10.17 -1.90
N PRO A 71 1.62 -11.21 -2.46
CA PRO A 71 1.53 -12.49 -1.76
C PRO A 71 2.95 -13.06 -1.58
N VAL A 72 3.25 -13.54 -0.37
CA VAL A 72 4.52 -14.22 -0.09
C VAL A 72 4.39 -15.68 -0.51
N ILE A 73 4.66 -15.96 -1.79
CA ILE A 73 4.60 -17.33 -2.31
C ILE A 73 5.98 -17.97 -2.18
N ASN A 74 6.05 -19.18 -1.60
CA ASN A 74 7.31 -19.90 -1.36
C ASN A 74 8.36 -19.11 -0.55
N GLY A 75 7.96 -18.29 0.42
CA GLY A 75 8.90 -17.48 1.19
C GLY A 75 9.69 -16.46 0.33
N GLY A 76 9.14 -16.05 -0.82
CA GLY A 76 9.76 -15.07 -1.71
C GLY A 76 10.57 -15.68 -2.88
N ARG A 77 10.51 -17.00 -3.10
CA ARG A 77 11.29 -17.67 -4.16
C ARG A 77 10.81 -17.38 -5.60
N ARG A 78 9.63 -16.76 -5.79
CA ARG A 78 9.13 -16.35 -7.12
C ARG A 78 8.49 -14.96 -7.11
N ALA A 79 8.50 -14.30 -8.27
CA ALA A 79 7.68 -13.12 -8.48
C ALA A 79 6.19 -13.50 -8.48
N ALA A 80 5.36 -12.65 -7.88
CA ALA A 80 3.92 -12.87 -7.83
C ALA A 80 3.28 -12.46 -9.17
N GLU A 81 2.42 -13.31 -9.71
CA GLU A 81 1.67 -13.03 -10.93
C GLU A 81 0.48 -12.11 -10.65
N ARG A 82 0.04 -11.31 -11.64
CA ARG A 82 -0.99 -10.27 -11.47
C ARG A 82 -2.29 -10.80 -10.85
N HIS A 83 -2.66 -12.05 -11.15
CA HIS A 83 -3.88 -12.69 -10.65
C HIS A 83 -3.80 -13.09 -9.16
N GLU A 84 -2.60 -13.10 -8.57
CA GLU A 84 -2.35 -13.44 -7.17
C GLU A 84 -2.41 -12.19 -6.27
N TRP A 85 -2.45 -11.00 -6.87
CA TRP A 85 -2.63 -9.76 -6.14
C TRP A 85 -4.08 -9.60 -5.71
N MET A 86 -4.27 -9.22 -4.46
CA MET A 86 -5.60 -8.96 -3.91
C MET A 86 -6.27 -7.80 -4.68
N PRO A 87 -7.53 -7.93 -5.16
CA PRO A 87 -8.22 -6.86 -5.87
C PRO A 87 -8.52 -5.67 -4.95
N LEU A 88 -8.68 -4.46 -5.52
CA LEU A 88 -8.82 -3.20 -4.76
C LEU A 88 -10.05 -3.21 -3.84
N ARG A 89 -11.22 -3.66 -4.32
CA ARG A 89 -12.43 -3.83 -3.49
C ARG A 89 -12.19 -4.73 -2.27
N ALA A 90 -11.47 -5.84 -2.44
CA ALA A 90 -11.12 -6.72 -1.34
C ALA A 90 -10.16 -6.09 -0.32
N ARG A 91 -9.24 -5.21 -0.77
CA ARG A 91 -8.33 -4.48 0.12
C ARG A 91 -9.07 -3.51 1.04
N LEU A 92 -10.16 -2.92 0.54
CA LEU A 92 -11.01 -2.00 1.27
C LEU A 92 -12.05 -2.73 2.15
N GLY A 93 -12.44 -3.95 1.77
CA GLY A 93 -13.40 -4.76 2.50
C GLY A 93 -14.77 -4.07 2.58
N GLU A 94 -15.39 -4.09 3.76
CA GLU A 94 -16.69 -3.43 4.02
C GLU A 94 -16.69 -1.93 3.69
N ARG A 95 -15.52 -1.27 3.74
CA ARG A 95 -15.40 0.16 3.41
C ARG A 95 -15.60 0.46 1.93
N ALA A 96 -15.44 -0.54 1.06
CA ALA A 96 -15.67 -0.36 -0.37
C ALA A 96 -17.15 -0.11 -0.65
N GLU A 97 -18.03 -0.88 -0.03
CA GLU A 97 -19.49 -0.75 -0.19
C GLU A 97 -19.96 0.59 0.35
N ALA A 98 -19.56 0.93 1.59
CA ALA A 98 -19.85 2.23 2.18
C ALA A 98 -19.31 3.42 1.36
N PHE A 99 -18.22 3.23 0.61
CA PHE A 99 -17.69 4.26 -0.27
C PHE A 99 -18.52 4.42 -1.53
N VAL A 100 -18.97 3.33 -2.15
CA VAL A 100 -19.81 3.35 -3.36
C VAL A 100 -21.22 3.90 -3.07
N GLU A 101 -21.74 3.64 -1.86
CA GLU A 101 -23.03 4.16 -1.39
C GLU A 101 -23.05 5.69 -1.18
N LEU A 102 -21.89 6.35 -1.11
CA LEU A 102 -21.83 7.80 -0.96
C LEU A 102 -22.31 8.51 -2.24
N PRO A 103 -23.05 9.64 -2.11
CA PRO A 103 -23.52 10.40 -3.26
C PRO A 103 -22.35 10.81 -4.17
N GLY A 104 -22.45 10.49 -5.46
CA GLY A 104 -21.43 10.80 -6.47
C GLY A 104 -20.24 9.83 -6.53
N MET A 105 -20.12 8.88 -5.60
CA MET A 105 -19.02 7.91 -5.58
C MET A 105 -19.29 6.63 -6.38
N GLY A 106 -20.52 6.41 -6.84
CA GLY A 106 -20.87 5.30 -7.74
C GLY A 106 -20.06 5.28 -9.05
N ALA A 107 -19.54 6.42 -9.50
CA ALA A 107 -18.65 6.49 -10.66
C ALA A 107 -17.35 5.68 -10.49
N PHE A 108 -16.90 5.48 -9.25
CA PHE A 108 -15.69 4.71 -8.93
C PHE A 108 -15.93 3.20 -8.86
N GLU A 109 -17.18 2.72 -8.98
CA GLU A 109 -17.50 1.30 -8.93
C GLU A 109 -16.72 0.48 -9.98
N ASN A 110 -16.57 1.03 -11.18
CA ASN A 110 -15.77 0.44 -12.26
C ASN A 110 -14.28 0.33 -11.89
N ALA A 111 -13.75 1.32 -11.16
CA ALA A 111 -12.35 1.36 -10.73
C ALA A 111 -12.08 0.44 -9.52
N LEU A 112 -13.06 0.29 -8.62
CA LEU A 112 -13.00 -0.64 -7.49
C LEU A 112 -13.11 -2.11 -7.94
N GLY A 113 -13.83 -2.35 -9.03
CA GLY A 113 -14.17 -3.68 -9.53
C GLY A 113 -15.64 -3.97 -9.27
N LYS A 114 -16.37 -4.33 -10.33
CA LYS A 114 -17.82 -4.55 -10.29
C LYS A 114 -18.23 -5.74 -9.43
N ASP A 115 -17.37 -6.77 -9.37
CA ASP A 115 -17.70 -8.01 -8.67
C ASP A 115 -17.25 -7.95 -7.21
N ALA A 116 -18.13 -8.42 -6.32
CA ALA A 116 -17.73 -8.77 -4.95
C ALA A 116 -16.54 -9.73 -5.03
N PRO A 117 -15.48 -9.51 -4.22
CA PRO A 117 -14.26 -10.29 -4.34
C PRO A 117 -14.56 -11.75 -4.01
N ARG A 118 -14.66 -12.57 -5.06
CA ARG A 118 -14.89 -14.01 -4.90
C ARG A 118 -13.66 -14.61 -4.23
N PRO A 119 -13.82 -15.46 -3.20
CA PRO A 119 -12.73 -16.28 -2.70
C PRO A 119 -12.29 -17.18 -3.84
N THR A 120 -11.28 -16.73 -4.57
CA THR A 120 -10.70 -17.50 -5.67
C THR A 120 -9.79 -18.50 -5.00
N ALA A 121 -10.17 -19.79 -5.04
CA ALA A 121 -9.20 -20.84 -4.83
C ALA A 121 -8.10 -20.58 -5.85
N GLY A 122 -6.92 -20.17 -5.39
CA GLY A 122 -5.80 -19.89 -6.27
C GLY A 122 -5.63 -21.06 -7.24
N ARG A 123 -5.36 -20.77 -8.51
CA ARG A 123 -5.11 -21.82 -9.50
C ARG A 123 -4.07 -22.78 -8.92
N ALA A 124 -4.23 -24.08 -9.13
CA ALA A 124 -3.22 -25.05 -8.75
C ALA A 124 -1.89 -24.65 -9.39
N VAL A 125 -0.96 -24.16 -8.58
CA VAL A 125 0.39 -23.79 -9.00
C VAL A 125 1.23 -25.04 -8.79
N PRO A 126 1.82 -25.64 -9.84
CA PRO A 126 2.78 -26.71 -9.65
C PRO A 126 3.98 -26.16 -8.88
N PHE A 127 4.15 -26.63 -7.65
CA PHE A 127 5.26 -26.24 -6.80
C PHE A 127 6.45 -27.17 -7.09
N ASP A 128 7.45 -26.69 -7.84
CA ASP A 128 8.80 -27.27 -7.82
C ASP A 128 9.55 -26.75 -6.57
N SER A 129 9.01 -27.06 -5.40
CA SER A 129 9.67 -26.75 -4.14
C SER A 129 10.75 -27.81 -3.89
N LYS A 130 11.98 -27.52 -4.32
CA LYS A 130 13.13 -28.24 -3.75
C LYS A 130 13.17 -27.95 -2.25
N THR A 131 12.73 -28.91 -1.45
CA THR A 131 12.87 -28.93 0.00
C THR A 131 14.36 -28.91 0.29
N ARG A 132 14.91 -27.73 0.61
CA ARG A 132 16.23 -27.70 1.25
C ARG A 132 15.98 -28.14 2.68
N LEU A 133 16.21 -29.43 2.93
CA LEU A 133 16.24 -29.96 4.28
C LEU A 133 17.39 -29.25 4.99
N TYR A 134 17.08 -28.22 5.78
CA TYR A 134 18.00 -27.72 6.81
C TYR A 134 17.97 -28.73 7.98
N GLY A 135 18.31 -29.98 7.68
CA GLY A 135 18.47 -31.04 8.65
C GLY A 135 19.88 -31.01 9.27
N PRO A 136 20.11 -31.81 10.32
CA PRO A 136 21.41 -31.95 10.97
C PRO A 136 22.56 -32.20 9.98
N ASP A 137 22.28 -32.94 8.91
CA ASP A 137 23.28 -33.28 7.88
C ASP A 137 23.70 -32.08 7.01
N ALA A 138 22.79 -31.16 6.71
CA ALA A 138 23.11 -29.94 5.96
C ALA A 138 23.97 -28.99 6.82
N VAL A 139 23.68 -28.92 8.12
CA VAL A 139 24.48 -28.18 9.10
C VAL A 139 25.86 -28.82 9.29
N TYR A 140 25.94 -30.15 9.36
CA TYR A 140 27.19 -30.89 9.47
C TYR A 140 28.09 -30.70 8.24
N ARG A 141 27.53 -30.75 7.03
CA ARG A 141 28.28 -30.48 5.78
C ARG A 141 28.76 -29.02 5.71
N ALA A 142 27.96 -28.06 6.15
CA ALA A 142 28.38 -26.66 6.21
C ALA A 142 29.54 -26.47 7.21
N ARG A 143 29.45 -27.08 8.40
CA ARG A 143 30.51 -27.04 9.42
C ARG A 143 31.82 -27.65 8.93
N LYS A 144 31.78 -28.80 8.26
CA LYS A 144 32.97 -29.42 7.64
C LYS A 144 33.63 -28.51 6.60
N ARG A 145 32.84 -27.80 5.80
CA ARG A 145 33.34 -26.85 4.79
C ARG A 145 34.02 -25.62 5.40
N THR A 146 33.51 -25.11 6.52
CA THR A 146 34.12 -23.98 7.21
C THR A 146 35.41 -24.37 7.95
N GLY A 147 35.49 -25.62 8.44
CA GLY A 147 36.69 -26.16 9.09
C GLY A 147 37.82 -26.59 8.14
N SER A 148 37.60 -26.61 6.82
CA SER A 148 38.62 -26.99 5.82
C SER A 148 39.29 -25.79 5.14
N LYS A 149 39.04 -24.56 5.59
CA LYS A 149 39.86 -23.41 5.20
C LYS A 149 41.07 -23.38 6.14
N PRO A 150 42.29 -23.68 5.67
CA PRO A 150 43.49 -23.34 6.43
C PRO A 150 43.57 -21.82 6.53
N GLN A 151 43.95 -21.31 7.70
CA GLN A 151 44.53 -19.97 7.81
C GLN A 151 45.89 -19.96 7.13
#